data_AF-A0A8T6V0K1-F1
#
_entry.id   AF-A0A8T6V0K1-F1
#
_cell.length_a   1.000
_cell.length_b   1.000
_cell.length_c   1.000
_cell.angle_alpha   90.00
_cell.angle_beta   90.00
_cell.angle_gamma   90.00
#
_symmetry.space_group_name_H-M   'P 1'
#
loop_
_entity.id
_entity.type
_entity.pdbx_description
1 polymer ?
#
loop_
_entity_poly.entity_id
_entity_poly.type
_entity_poly.pdbx_seq_one_letter_code
_entity_poly.pdbx_strand_id
1 'polypeptide(L)'
;SSIDGKELNGYALHVDNISRGRYVEETNFELYLKTIDRETSENPVMKAKYFSGRGEFYKPWLEIYYDNHVQFESAKIVDLSQERLDEKLFKHLSQFLPPNSHIMVIY
;
A
#
# COMPACT_ATOMS: atom_id res chain seq x y z
N SER A 1 10.66 -3.70 -9.23
CA SER A 1 11.00 -2.90 -8.02
C SER A 1 9.88 -3.09 -7.01
N SER A 2 10.20 -3.16 -5.71
CA SER A 2 9.19 -3.30 -4.62
C SER A 2 8.86 -1.94 -4.00
N ILE A 3 7.61 -1.75 -3.55
CA ILE A 3 7.20 -0.59 -2.73
C ILE A 3 7.67 -0.72 -1.27
N ASP A 4 8.02 -1.94 -0.84
CA ASP A 4 8.62 -2.20 0.47
C ASP A 4 9.90 -1.35 0.67
N GLY A 5 10.02 -0.77 1.86
CA GLY A 5 11.13 0.10 2.26
C GLY A 5 11.06 1.53 1.70
N LYS A 6 10.02 1.92 0.95
CA LYS A 6 9.88 3.30 0.46
C LYS A 6 9.57 4.26 1.59
N GLU A 7 10.28 5.38 1.62
CA GLU A 7 10.14 6.37 2.67
C GLU A 7 8.92 7.27 2.49
N LEU A 8 8.27 7.56 3.62
CA LEU A 8 7.18 8.50 3.83
C LEU A 8 7.52 9.34 5.07
N ASN A 9 8.26 10.45 4.92
CA ASN A 9 8.53 11.43 6.00
C ASN A 9 8.85 10.81 7.38
N GLY A 10 9.94 10.05 7.50
CA GLY A 10 10.33 9.45 8.78
C GLY A 10 9.69 8.08 9.07
N TYR A 11 8.79 7.62 8.20
CA TYR A 11 8.32 6.24 8.13
C TYR A 11 8.87 5.56 6.87
N ALA A 12 8.95 4.23 6.90
CA ALA A 12 9.14 3.39 5.73
C ALA A 12 7.88 2.54 5.52
N LEU A 13 7.53 2.29 4.26
CA LEU A 13 6.50 1.32 3.92
C LEU A 13 6.99 -0.09 4.19
N HIS A 14 6.14 -0.90 4.82
CA HIS A 14 6.41 -2.31 5.04
C HIS A 14 5.30 -3.14 4.42
N VAL A 15 5.67 -4.02 3.49
CA VAL A 15 4.74 -4.98 2.87
C VAL A 15 4.69 -6.24 3.71
N ASP A 16 3.49 -6.68 4.06
CA ASP A 16 3.26 -7.96 4.73
C ASP A 16 1.94 -8.62 4.27
N ASN A 17 1.58 -9.75 4.86
CA ASN A 17 0.35 -10.51 4.60
C ASN A 17 0.16 -10.83 3.11
N ILE A 18 1.26 -11.13 2.42
CA ILE A 18 1.25 -11.45 1.00
C ILE A 18 0.58 -12.81 0.79
N SER A 19 -0.46 -12.82 -0.02
CA SER A 19 -1.16 -14.04 -0.41
C SER A 19 -1.57 -14.00 -1.87
N ARG A 20 -1.74 -15.19 -2.45
CA ARG A 20 -2.26 -15.31 -3.81
C ARG A 20 -3.76 -14.98 -3.82
N GLY A 21 -4.19 -14.21 -4.83
CA GLY A 21 -5.59 -13.91 -5.08
C GLY A 21 -6.33 -15.03 -5.81
N ARG A 22 -7.47 -14.69 -6.41
CA ARG A 22 -8.31 -15.64 -7.14
C ARG A 22 -7.64 -16.10 -8.42
N TYR A 23 -7.00 -15.18 -9.14
CA TYR A 23 -6.24 -15.48 -10.36
C TYR A 23 -4.75 -15.70 -10.08
N VAL A 24 -4.02 -16.31 -11.01
CA VAL A 24 -2.55 -16.53 -10.89
C VAL A 24 -1.81 -15.19 -10.84
N GLU A 25 -2.35 -14.21 -11.55
CA GLU A 25 -1.81 -12.86 -11.74
C GLU A 25 -2.20 -11.92 -10.60
N GLU A 26 -2.94 -12.42 -9.61
CA GLU A 26 -3.52 -11.64 -8.54
C GLU A 26 -2.77 -11.90 -7.23
N THR A 27 -2.37 -10.82 -6.56
CA THR A 27 -1.65 -10.86 -5.28
C THR A 27 -2.35 -9.91 -4.31
N ASN A 28 -2.76 -10.43 -3.16
CA ASN A 28 -3.20 -9.60 -2.04
C ASN A 28 -1.98 -9.32 -1.15
N PHE A 29 -1.92 -8.13 -0.59
CA PHE A 29 -0.91 -7.73 0.38
C PHE A 29 -1.45 -6.60 1.25
N GLU A 30 -0.79 -6.36 2.38
CA GLU A 30 -1.08 -5.24 3.26
C GLU A 30 0.16 -4.35 3.34
N LEU A 31 -0.04 -3.04 3.42
CA LEU A 31 1.02 -2.07 3.66
C LEU A 31 0.87 -1.51 5.06
N TYR A 32 1.98 -1.48 5.79
CA TYR A 32 2.11 -0.93 7.12
C TYR A 32 3.08 0.25 7.11
N LEU A 33 3.00 1.10 8.13
CA LEU A 33 4.04 2.08 8.39
C LEU A 33 5.04 1.49 9.37
N LYS A 34 6.33 1.70 9.09
CA LYS A 34 7.43 1.32 9.98
C LYS A 34 8.23 2.55 10.36
N THR A 35 8.44 2.77 11.64
CA THR A 35 9.24 3.90 12.15
C THR A 35 10.74 3.65 12.00
N ILE A 36 11.55 4.69 12.21
CA ILE A 36 13.02 4.59 12.17
C ILE A 36 13.58 3.67 13.27
N ASP A 37 12.92 3.59 14.42
CA ASP A 37 13.20 2.68 15.53
C ASP A 37 12.61 1.28 15.34
N ARG A 38 12.09 0.99 14.14
CA ARG A 38 11.61 -0.32 13.67
C ARG A 38 10.29 -0.80 14.27
N GLU A 39 9.55 0.07 14.94
CA GLU A 39 8.16 -0.19 15.31
C GLU A 39 7.31 -0.24 14.04
N THR A 40 6.45 -1.25 13.91
CA THR A 40 5.50 -1.37 12.79
C THR A 40 4.11 -1.04 13.30
N SER A 41 3.29 -0.38 12.50
CA SER A 41 1.90 -0.12 12.85
C SER A 41 1.12 -1.42 13.08
N GLU A 42 0.19 -1.42 14.02
CA GLU A 42 -0.65 -2.57 14.38
C GLU A 42 -1.67 -2.86 13.27
N ASN A 43 -2.25 -1.82 12.68
CA ASN A 43 -3.11 -1.90 11.51
C ASN A 43 -2.39 -1.41 10.24
N PRO A 44 -2.74 -1.96 9.07
CA PRO A 44 -2.17 -1.50 7.82
C PRO A 44 -2.77 -0.15 7.41
N VAL A 45 -1.95 0.69 6.76
CA VAL A 45 -2.44 1.88 6.04
C VAL A 45 -3.30 1.49 4.85
N MET A 46 -2.99 0.35 4.22
CA MET A 46 -3.85 -0.17 3.17
C MET A 46 -3.82 -1.68 3.06
N LYS A 47 -4.98 -2.24 2.71
CA LYS A 47 -5.10 -3.60 2.20
C LYS A 47 -5.28 -3.53 0.70
N ALA A 48 -4.53 -4.35 -0.01
CA ALA A 48 -4.35 -4.21 -1.43
C ALA A 48 -4.57 -5.53 -2.15
N LYS A 49 -5.10 -5.43 -3.36
CA LYS A 49 -5.21 -6.53 -4.31
C LYS A 49 -4.71 -6.02 -5.65
N TYR A 50 -3.57 -6.54 -6.07
CA TYR A 50 -2.95 -6.21 -7.33
C TYR A 50 -3.17 -7.32 -8.34
N PHE A 51 -3.60 -6.95 -9.54
CA PHE A 51 -3.66 -7.84 -10.69
C PHE A 51 -2.67 -7.36 -11.74
N SER A 52 -1.74 -8.22 -12.13
CA SER A 52 -0.63 -7.85 -13.03
C SER A 52 -1.01 -7.77 -14.52
N GLY A 53 -2.27 -8.06 -14.87
CA GLY A 53 -2.72 -8.11 -16.26
C GLY A 53 -2.62 -9.51 -16.85
N ARG A 54 -3.33 -9.74 -17.96
CA ARG A 54 -3.26 -11.01 -18.71
C ARG A 54 -3.51 -10.76 -20.20
N GLY A 55 -2.50 -11.03 -21.02
CA GLY A 55 -2.55 -10.82 -22.46
C GLY A 55 -2.89 -9.37 -22.82
N GLU A 56 -3.50 -9.16 -23.98
CA GLU A 56 -3.79 -7.80 -24.48
C GLU A 56 -5.07 -7.19 -23.89
N PHE A 57 -6.00 -8.03 -23.43
CA PHE A 57 -7.36 -7.64 -23.03
C PHE A 57 -7.50 -7.26 -21.56
N TYR A 58 -6.75 -7.90 -20.66
CA TYR A 58 -6.85 -7.65 -19.22
C TYR A 58 -5.73 -6.72 -18.76
N LYS A 59 -6.07 -5.45 -18.55
CA LYS A 59 -5.13 -4.43 -18.07
C LYS A 59 -4.81 -4.63 -16.58
N PRO A 60 -3.60 -4.24 -16.12
CA PRO A 60 -3.28 -4.30 -14.69
C PRO A 60 -4.14 -3.33 -13.89
N TRP A 61 -4.41 -3.68 -12.64
CA TRP A 61 -5.14 -2.81 -11.72
C TRP A 61 -4.75 -3.09 -10.27
N LEU A 62 -5.01 -2.10 -9.43
CA LEU A 62 -4.78 -2.13 -8.00
C LEU A 62 -6.07 -1.70 -7.29
N GLU A 63 -6.65 -2.61 -6.52
CA GLU A 63 -7.77 -2.35 -5.62
C GLU A 63 -7.23 -2.11 -4.21
N ILE A 64 -7.66 -1.03 -3.57
CA ILE A 64 -7.14 -0.55 -2.29
C ILE A 64 -8.29 -0.28 -1.33
N TYR A 65 -8.21 -0.84 -0.13
CA TYR A 65 -8.91 -0.37 1.05
C TYR A 65 -7.93 0.49 1.84
N TYR A 66 -8.20 1.78 1.92
CA TYR A 66 -7.32 2.77 2.55
C TYR A 66 -7.84 3.14 3.94
N ASP A 67 -6.96 3.10 4.93
CA ASP A 67 -7.22 3.64 6.26
C ASP A 67 -6.38 4.89 6.48
N ASN A 68 -7.03 5.99 6.84
CA ASN A 68 -6.35 7.24 7.08
C ASN A 68 -5.63 7.27 8.44
N HIS A 69 -5.96 6.36 9.35
CA HIS A 69 -5.38 6.31 10.68
C HIS A 69 -4.63 5.01 10.88
N VAL A 70 -3.38 5.11 11.30
CA VAL A 70 -2.61 3.94 11.73
C VAL A 70 -2.17 4.10 13.18
N GLN A 71 -2.28 3.01 13.92
CA GLN A 71 -1.94 2.91 15.33
C GLN A 71 -0.63 2.13 15.48
N PHE A 72 0.19 2.54 16.44
CA PHE A 72 1.39 1.85 16.87
C PHE A 72 1.21 1.32 18.30
N GLU A 73 1.99 0.31 18.70
CA GLU A 73 1.95 -0.28 20.06
C GLU A 73 2.20 0.77 21.15
N SER A 74 3.02 1.78 20.84
CA SER A 74 3.27 2.97 21.67
C SER A 74 2.04 3.87 21.92
N ALA A 75 0.84 3.45 21.49
CA ALA A 75 -0.41 4.22 21.48
C ALA A 75 -0.35 5.50 20.64
N LYS A 76 0.69 5.67 19.82
CA LYS A 76 0.77 6.74 18.84
C LYS A 76 -0.20 6.44 17.70
N ILE A 77 -1.04 7.41 17.37
CA ILE A 77 -1.91 7.38 16.19
C ILE A 77 -1.36 8.38 15.18
N VAL A 78 -1.19 7.93 13.94
CA VAL A 78 -0.78 8.77 12.81
C VAL A 78 -1.98 8.96 11.89
N ASP A 79 -2.32 10.22 11.64
CA ASP A 79 -3.27 10.63 10.60
C ASP A 79 -2.48 10.94 9.33
N LEU A 80 -2.65 10.10 8.32
CA LEU A 80 -1.89 10.21 7.09
C LEU A 80 -2.18 11.48 6.30
N SER A 81 -3.43 11.95 6.31
CA SER A 81 -3.82 13.19 5.63
C SER A 81 -3.23 14.42 6.30
N GLN A 82 -3.27 14.50 7.63
CA GLN A 82 -2.72 15.62 8.39
C GLN A 82 -1.20 15.73 8.24
N GLU A 83 -0.52 14.58 8.17
CA GLU A 83 0.93 14.51 7.96
C GLU A 83 1.34 14.53 6.46
N ARG A 84 0.36 14.62 5.54
CA ARG A 84 0.55 14.58 4.08
C ARG A 84 1.32 13.33 3.60
N LEU A 85 1.16 12.22 4.31
CA LEU A 85 1.74 10.92 3.98
C LEU A 85 0.95 10.23 2.87
N ASP A 86 -0.36 10.47 2.81
CA ASP A 86 -1.28 9.98 1.78
C ASP A 86 -0.85 10.40 0.36
N GLU A 87 -0.58 11.68 0.12
CA GLU A 87 -0.11 12.19 -1.17
C GLU A 87 1.18 11.47 -1.62
N LYS A 88 2.10 11.23 -0.68
CA LYS A 88 3.37 10.55 -0.95
C LYS A 88 3.18 9.06 -1.20
N LEU A 89 2.31 8.42 -0.44
CA LEU A 89 1.93 7.02 -0.62
C LEU A 89 1.34 6.80 -2.02
N PHE A 90 0.34 7.58 -2.41
CA PHE A 90 -0.29 7.48 -3.73
C PHE A 90 0.68 7.83 -4.85
N LYS A 91 1.59 8.78 -4.63
CA LYS A 91 2.68 9.05 -5.57
C LYS A 91 3.57 7.82 -5.78
N HIS A 92 4.04 7.19 -4.71
CA HIS A 92 4.85 5.96 -4.82
C HIS A 92 4.05 4.87 -5.55
N LEU A 93 2.82 4.59 -5.13
CA LEU A 93 1.96 3.58 -5.76
C LEU A 93 1.80 3.81 -7.27
N SER A 94 1.53 5.06 -7.69
CA SER A 94 1.37 5.41 -9.11
C SER A 94 2.64 5.16 -9.93
N GLN A 95 3.82 5.27 -9.32
CA GLN A 95 5.10 5.01 -9.98
C GLN A 95 5.42 3.51 -10.11
N PHE A 96 4.81 2.66 -9.27
CA PHE A 96 4.99 1.21 -9.33
C PHE A 96 4.09 0.52 -10.35
N LEU A 97 2.96 1.14 -10.67
CA LEU A 97 2.02 0.54 -11.60
C LEU A 97 2.48 0.74 -13.05
N PRO A 98 2.33 -0.29 -13.91
CA PRO A 98 2.56 -0.14 -15.34
C PRO A 98 1.69 0.99 -15.95
N PRO A 99 2.12 1.60 -17.07
CA PRO A 99 1.28 2.53 -17.82
C PRO A 99 -0.08 1.91 -18.15
N ASN A 100 -1.14 2.73 -18.11
CA ASN A 100 -2.54 2.34 -18.31
C ASN A 100 -3.12 1.41 -17.24
N SER A 101 -2.48 1.30 -16.08
CA SER A 101 -3.09 0.63 -14.93
C SER A 101 -4.16 1.49 -14.29
N HIS A 102 -5.10 0.84 -13.60
CA HIS A 102 -6.14 1.52 -12.84
C HIS A 102 -5.91 1.36 -11.34
N ILE A 103 -6.14 2.43 -10.57
CA ILE A 103 -6.24 2.36 -9.11
C ILE A 103 -7.70 2.54 -8.74
N MET A 104 -8.25 1.61 -7.98
CA MET A 104 -9.56 1.70 -7.37
C MET A 104 -9.39 1.82 -5.86
N VAL A 105 -9.93 2.90 -5.28
CA VAL A 105 -9.96 3.12 -3.84
C VAL A 105 -11.38 2.85 -3.35
N ILE A 106 -11.51 2.04 -2.31
CA ILE A 106 -12.77 1.67 -1.67
C ILE A 106 -12.91 2.48 -0.38
N TYR A 107 -14.07 3.13 -0.22
CA TYR A 107 -14.40 4.04 0.89
C TYR A 107 -15.52 3.44 1.75
#